data_AF-A0A497FR70-F1
#
_entry.id   AF-A0A497FR70-F1
#
_cell.length_a   1.000
_cell.length_b   1.000
_cell.length_c   1.000
_cell.angle_alpha   90.00
_cell.angle_beta   90.00
_cell.angle_gamma   90.00
#
_symmetry.space_group_name_H-M   'P 1'
#
loop_
_entity.id
_entity.type
_entity.pdbx_description
1 polymer ?
#
loop_
_entity_poly.entity_id
_entity_poly.type
_entity_poly.pdbx_seq_one_letter_code
_entity_poly.pdbx_strand_id
1 'polypeptide(L)'
;MPKTMKAAVVYADFSPRPGYKLTEAELKTRKVREGNRVWKNPSLKLEERPIPEPKPDEVLIRVKACGICGSDIHFIETDEEGYMIYPGLTKFPCIIGHEFSGIVEKTGSAVKWVKPGDVVTAEEMWWCGQC
;
A
#
# COMPACT_ATOMS: atom_id res chain seq x y z
N MET A 1 1.12 6.41 -24.69
CA MET A 1 1.49 6.41 -23.25
C MET A 1 1.80 4.97 -22.84
N PRO A 2 2.73 4.73 -21.90
CA PRO A 2 2.99 3.39 -21.37
C PRO A 2 1.69 2.77 -20.82
N LYS A 3 1.52 1.45 -20.99
CA LYS A 3 0.36 0.72 -20.44
C LYS A 3 0.61 0.17 -19.04
N THR A 4 1.87 0.11 -18.64
CA THR A 4 2.33 -0.42 -17.36
C THR A 4 3.29 0.55 -16.68
N MET A 5 3.47 0.35 -15.39
CA MET A 5 4.45 1.01 -14.54
C MET A 5 5.19 -0.03 -13.71
N LYS A 6 6.44 0.24 -13.34
CA LYS A 6 7.14 -0.54 -12.33
C LYS A 6 6.64 -0.17 -10.94
N ALA A 7 6.40 -1.17 -10.10
CA ALA A 7 5.98 -1.00 -8.72
C ALA A 7 6.79 -1.90 -7.78
N ALA A 8 7.10 -1.38 -6.60
CA ALA A 8 7.71 -2.12 -5.50
C ALA A 8 6.59 -2.81 -4.71
N VAL A 9 6.47 -4.14 -4.85
CA VAL A 9 5.37 -4.92 -4.29
C VAL A 9 5.88 -5.87 -3.22
N VAL A 10 5.29 -5.78 -2.04
CA VAL A 10 5.54 -6.71 -0.93
C VAL A 10 4.53 -7.84 -0.99
N TYR A 11 5.04 -9.06 -0.95
CA TYR A 11 4.30 -10.29 -0.78
C TYR A 11 4.64 -10.89 0.58
N ALA A 12 3.70 -11.60 1.21
CA ALA A 12 3.96 -12.37 2.41
C ALA A 12 2.96 -13.53 2.52
N ASP A 13 3.36 -14.60 3.19
CA ASP A 13 2.52 -15.75 3.46
C ASP A 13 1.53 -15.42 4.58
N PHE A 14 0.25 -15.71 4.35
CA PHE A 14 -0.79 -15.56 5.37
C PHE A 14 -0.71 -16.75 6.35
N SER A 15 0.06 -16.61 7.42
CA SER A 15 0.41 -17.69 8.35
C SER A 15 0.24 -17.26 9.82
N PRO A 16 -1.00 -17.08 10.32
CA PRO A 16 -1.26 -16.67 11.70
C PRO A 16 -0.45 -17.47 12.73
N ARG A 17 0.21 -16.76 13.65
CA ARG A 17 0.91 -17.40 14.77
C ARG A 17 -0.05 -18.25 15.60
N PRO A 18 0.45 -19.30 16.26
CA PRO A 18 -0.33 -20.04 17.25
C PRO A 18 -1.00 -19.08 18.26
N GLY A 19 -2.31 -19.27 18.45
CA GLY A 19 -3.12 -18.47 19.37
C GLY A 19 -3.67 -17.15 18.82
N TYR A 20 -3.26 -16.68 17.63
CA TYR A 20 -3.90 -15.54 16.99
C TYR A 20 -5.29 -15.95 16.45
N LYS A 21 -6.35 -15.34 16.98
CA LYS A 21 -7.72 -15.61 16.56
C LYS A 21 -8.14 -14.61 15.50
N LEU A 22 -8.14 -15.04 14.24
CA LEU A 22 -8.63 -14.22 13.14
C LEU A 22 -10.12 -13.89 13.33
N THR A 23 -10.46 -12.63 13.11
CA THR A 23 -11.85 -12.19 12.95
C THR A 23 -12.43 -12.65 11.61
N GLU A 24 -13.75 -12.68 11.49
CA GLU A 24 -14.43 -12.96 10.21
C GLU A 24 -13.99 -11.98 9.10
N ALA A 25 -13.80 -10.70 9.45
CA ALA A 25 -13.33 -9.68 8.52
C ALA A 25 -11.91 -9.97 8.02
N GLU A 26 -11.01 -10.39 8.92
CA GLU A 26 -9.64 -10.77 8.55
C GLU A 26 -9.60 -12.02 7.68
N LEU A 27 -10.43 -13.04 7.98
CA LEU A 27 -10.57 -14.23 7.15
C LEU A 27 -11.04 -13.88 5.73
N LYS A 28 -12.03 -12.99 5.62
CA LYS A 28 -12.63 -12.59 4.35
C LYS A 28 -11.71 -11.69 3.51
N THR A 29 -11.07 -10.72 4.15
CA THR A 29 -10.36 -9.63 3.44
C THR A 29 -8.86 -9.81 3.39
N ARG A 30 -8.31 -10.67 4.27
CA ARG A 30 -6.89 -10.76 4.61
C ARG A 30 -6.27 -9.44 5.02
N LYS A 31 -7.06 -8.46 5.46
CA LYS A 31 -6.58 -7.22 6.08
C LYS A 31 -6.56 -7.41 7.58
N VAL A 32 -5.37 -7.46 8.18
CA VAL A 32 -5.16 -7.79 9.60
C VAL A 32 -4.68 -6.59 10.38
N ARG A 33 -5.06 -6.49 11.65
CA ARG A 33 -4.65 -5.37 12.51
C ARG A 33 -3.25 -5.52 13.08
N GLU A 34 -2.78 -6.75 13.23
CA GLU A 34 -1.47 -7.09 13.79
C GLU A 34 -0.63 -7.86 12.76
N GLY A 35 0.09 -7.13 11.89
CA GLY A 35 0.86 -7.74 10.81
C GLY A 35 1.88 -8.77 11.27
N ASN A 36 2.63 -8.48 12.33
CA ASN A 36 3.66 -9.34 12.92
C ASN A 36 3.14 -10.62 13.58
N ARG A 37 1.83 -10.74 13.75
CA ARG A 37 1.15 -11.94 14.24
C ARG A 37 0.69 -12.84 13.09
N VAL A 38 0.74 -12.39 11.84
CA VAL A 38 0.11 -13.10 10.71
C VAL A 38 1.03 -13.31 9.52
N TRP A 39 1.78 -12.29 9.10
CA TRP A 39 2.52 -12.35 7.86
C TRP A 39 3.91 -12.96 8.06
N LYS A 40 4.22 -13.98 7.26
CA LYS A 40 5.47 -14.73 7.31
C LYS A 40 6.18 -14.69 5.96
N ASN A 41 7.51 -14.80 5.95
CA ASN A 41 8.36 -14.81 4.76
C ASN A 41 8.08 -13.65 3.79
N PRO A 42 8.10 -12.38 4.24
CA PRO A 42 7.91 -11.26 3.35
C PRO A 42 8.97 -11.24 2.25
N SER A 43 8.57 -10.81 1.05
CA SER A 43 9.49 -10.60 -0.08
C SER A 43 9.10 -9.36 -0.86
N LEU A 44 10.11 -8.55 -1.20
CA LEU A 44 9.96 -7.36 -2.04
C LEU A 44 10.31 -7.70 -3.48
N LYS A 45 9.43 -7.36 -4.42
CA LYS A 45 9.65 -7.52 -5.86
C LYS A 45 9.41 -6.21 -6.58
N LEU A 46 10.30 -5.89 -7.52
CA LEU A 46 10.05 -4.85 -8.50
C LEU A 46 9.41 -5.50 -9.73
N GLU A 47 8.18 -5.13 -10.05
CA GLU A 47 7.41 -5.77 -11.12
C GLU A 47 6.56 -4.77 -11.91
N GLU A 48 6.21 -5.15 -13.14
CA GLU A 48 5.31 -4.37 -14.00
C GLU A 48 3.85 -4.54 -13.54
N ARG A 49 3.13 -3.42 -13.41
CA ARG A 49 1.71 -3.35 -13.05
C ARG A 49 0.97 -2.46 -14.05
N PRO A 50 -0.32 -2.72 -14.33
CA PRO A 50 -1.10 -1.80 -15.16
C PRO A 50 -1.16 -0.42 -14.51
N ILE A 51 -1.08 0.63 -15.32
CA ILE A 51 -1.35 1.99 -14.83
C ILE A 51 -2.83 2.06 -14.46
N PRO A 52 -3.19 2.50 -13.25
CA PRO A 52 -4.58 2.57 -12.83
C PRO A 52 -5.31 3.71 -13.56
N GLU A 53 -6.59 3.50 -13.86
CA GLU A 53 -7.49 4.54 -14.35
C GLU A 53 -8.24 5.14 -13.15
N PRO A 54 -8.18 6.47 -12.95
CA PRO A 54 -8.85 7.10 -11.82
C PRO A 54 -10.37 7.03 -11.96
N LYS A 55 -11.07 6.72 -10.87
CA LYS A 55 -12.52 6.90 -10.74
C LYS A 55 -12.91 8.39 -10.82
N PRO A 56 -14.22 8.73 -10.94
CA PRO A 56 -14.65 10.12 -11.06
C PRO A 56 -14.12 11.09 -9.98
N ASP A 57 -13.91 10.61 -8.76
CA ASP A 57 -13.46 11.35 -7.59
C ASP A 57 -11.96 11.14 -7.25
N GLU A 58 -11.24 10.36 -8.05
CA GLU A 58 -9.83 10.03 -7.84
C GLU A 58 -8.89 10.85 -8.76
N VAL A 59 -7.62 10.87 -8.38
CA VAL A 59 -6.55 11.52 -9.14
C VAL A 59 -5.45 10.51 -9.42
N LEU A 60 -4.99 10.42 -10.67
CA LEU A 60 -3.81 9.66 -11.04
C LEU A 60 -2.58 10.57 -10.90
N ILE A 61 -1.67 10.18 -10.01
CA ILE A 61 -0.43 10.92 -9.76
C ILE A 61 0.74 10.15 -10.36
N ARG A 62 1.51 10.81 -11.22
CA ARG A 62 2.81 10.30 -11.66
C ARG A 62 3.85 10.64 -10.60
N VAL A 63 4.12 9.67 -9.74
CA VAL A 63 5.10 9.77 -8.65
C VAL A 63 6.48 10.15 -9.20
N LYS A 64 7.14 11.10 -8.54
CA LYS A 64 8.48 11.60 -8.89
C LYS A 64 9.54 11.20 -7.89
N ALA A 65 9.17 11.21 -6.62
CA ALA A 65 10.01 10.75 -5.53
C ALA A 65 9.10 10.10 -4.46
N CYS A 66 9.64 9.09 -3.78
CA CYS A 66 9.01 8.45 -2.63
C CYS A 66 10.11 8.14 -1.61
N GLY A 67 9.91 8.59 -0.37
CA GLY A 67 10.75 8.25 0.76
C GLY A 67 10.60 6.78 1.15
N ILE A 68 11.61 6.26 1.85
CA ILE A 68 11.54 4.95 2.50
C ILE A 68 11.33 5.23 3.99
N CYS A 69 10.19 4.80 4.50
CA CYS A 69 9.88 4.90 5.92
C CYS A 69 10.47 3.69 6.68
N GLY A 70 10.66 3.84 7.99
CA GLY A 70 11.02 2.69 8.85
C GLY A 70 9.97 1.56 8.78
N SER A 71 8.69 1.89 8.57
CA SER A 71 7.63 0.89 8.40
C SER A 71 7.79 0.05 7.12
N ASP A 72 8.27 0.66 6.02
CA ASP A 72 8.54 -0.07 4.77
C ASP A 72 9.65 -1.11 4.98
N ILE A 73 10.67 -0.76 5.79
CA ILE A 73 11.73 -1.69 6.20
C ILE A 73 11.14 -2.80 7.08
N HIS A 74 10.33 -2.44 8.07
CA HIS A 74 9.68 -3.40 8.97
C HIS A 74 8.67 -4.34 8.28
N PHE A 75 8.20 -4.02 7.06
CA PHE A 75 7.44 -4.95 6.24
C PHE A 75 8.29 -6.08 5.67
N ILE A 76 9.61 -5.92 5.57
CA ILE A 76 10.53 -6.91 5.01
C ILE A 76 11.37 -7.58 6.09
N GLU A 77 11.70 -6.87 7.15
CA GLU A 77 12.41 -7.44 8.30
C GLU A 77 11.57 -8.50 9.02
N THR A 78 12.24 -9.56 9.45
CA THR A 78 11.62 -10.68 10.14
C THR A 78 12.28 -11.00 11.46
N ASP A 79 11.52 -11.63 12.35
CA ASP A 79 12.09 -12.37 13.46
C ASP A 79 12.77 -13.68 13.01
N GLU A 80 13.31 -14.44 13.97
CA GLU A 80 13.98 -15.72 13.72
C GLU A 80 13.05 -16.79 13.12
N GLU A 81 11.75 -16.67 13.34
CA GLU A 81 10.74 -17.57 12.79
C GLU A 81 10.27 -17.16 11.39
N GLY A 82 10.77 -16.05 10.84
CA GLY A 82 10.41 -15.52 9.52
C GLY A 82 9.15 -14.66 9.51
N TYR A 83 8.61 -14.27 10.67
CA TYR A 83 7.47 -13.37 10.75
C TYR A 83 7.91 -11.92 10.60
N MET A 84 7.17 -11.16 9.78
CA MET A 84 7.32 -9.71 9.66
C MET A 84 7.34 -9.03 11.03
N ILE A 85 8.13 -7.98 11.22
CA ILE A 85 8.19 -7.29 12.52
C ILE A 85 7.18 -6.15 12.66
N TYR A 86 6.65 -5.60 11.56
CA TYR A 86 5.67 -4.51 11.60
C TYR A 86 4.36 -4.93 12.30
N PRO A 87 3.96 -4.29 13.42
CA PRO A 87 2.84 -4.74 14.23
C PRO A 87 1.49 -4.16 13.82
N GLY A 88 1.43 -3.34 12.77
CA GLY A 88 0.23 -2.58 12.43
C GLY A 88 -0.66 -3.22 11.35
N LEU A 89 -1.61 -2.39 10.90
CA LEU A 89 -2.58 -2.73 9.87
C LEU A 89 -1.89 -3.08 8.55
N THR A 90 -2.15 -4.28 8.02
CA THR A 90 -1.49 -4.77 6.80
C THR A 90 -2.41 -5.63 5.96
N LYS A 91 -2.16 -5.64 4.65
CA LYS A 91 -2.77 -6.55 3.68
C LYS A 91 -1.78 -6.79 2.55
N PHE A 92 -1.39 -8.04 2.31
CA PHE A 92 -0.50 -8.39 1.20
C PHE A 92 -1.20 -9.24 0.12
N PRO A 93 -0.80 -9.10 -1.16
CA PRO A 93 0.27 -8.24 -1.66
C PRO A 93 -0.07 -6.74 -1.66
N CYS A 94 0.93 -5.88 -1.51
CA CYS A 94 0.79 -4.42 -1.41
C CYS A 94 1.88 -3.69 -2.20
N ILE A 95 1.53 -2.65 -2.96
CA ILE A 95 2.51 -1.67 -3.47
C ILE A 95 2.84 -0.75 -2.30
N ILE A 96 4.12 -0.71 -1.88
CA ILE A 96 4.57 0.08 -0.73
C ILE A 96 5.06 1.47 -1.13
N GLY A 97 5.31 2.33 -0.13
CA GLY A 97 5.71 3.72 -0.29
C GLY A 97 4.56 4.69 -0.11
N HIS A 98 4.62 5.46 0.98
CA HIS A 98 3.57 6.40 1.38
C HIS A 98 4.10 7.82 1.64
N GLU A 99 5.39 8.06 1.44
CA GLU A 99 6.05 9.36 1.61
C GLU A 99 6.41 9.97 0.24
N PHE A 100 5.40 10.29 -0.58
CA PHE A 100 5.65 10.63 -1.98
C PHE A 100 5.29 12.07 -2.38
N SER A 101 5.91 12.51 -3.46
CA SER A 101 5.46 13.68 -4.23
C SER A 101 5.44 13.36 -5.72
N GLY A 102 4.57 14.04 -6.46
CA GLY A 102 4.39 13.78 -7.88
C GLY A 102 3.65 14.87 -8.62
N ILE A 103 3.31 14.57 -9.86
CA ILE A 103 2.57 15.46 -10.74
C ILE A 103 1.23 14.80 -11.03
N VAL A 104 0.14 15.56 -10.96
CA VAL A 104 -1.16 15.09 -11.42
C VAL A 104 -1.09 14.76 -12.91
N GLU A 105 -1.28 13.51 -13.26
CA GLU A 105 -1.25 13.03 -14.65
C GLU A 105 -2.66 13.07 -15.27
N LYS A 106 -3.67 12.64 -14.50
CA LYS A 106 -5.07 12.62 -14.92
C LYS A 106 -5.99 12.79 -13.71
N THR A 107 -7.15 13.41 -13.93
CA THR A 107 -8.20 13.56 -12.91
C THR A 107 -9.46 12.83 -13.35
N GLY A 108 -10.22 12.32 -12.38
CA GLY A 108 -11.60 11.92 -12.58
C GLY A 108 -12.50 13.11 -12.95
N SER A 109 -13.69 12.83 -13.47
CA SER A 109 -14.63 13.85 -13.97
C SER A 109 -15.24 14.74 -12.87
N ALA A 110 -15.31 14.25 -11.63
CA ALA A 110 -15.86 14.95 -10.48
C ALA A 110 -14.81 15.75 -9.70
N VAL A 111 -13.51 15.56 -9.96
CA VAL A 111 -12.43 16.34 -9.32
C VAL A 111 -12.47 17.80 -9.79
N LYS A 112 -12.45 18.75 -8.84
CA LYS A 112 -12.47 20.20 -9.10
C LYS A 112 -11.36 20.99 -8.39
N TRP A 113 -10.59 20.35 -7.52
CA TRP A 113 -9.62 21.03 -6.64
C TRP A 113 -8.17 20.94 -7.11
N VAL A 114 -7.87 20.08 -8.09
CA VAL A 114 -6.56 19.97 -8.77
C VAL A 114 -6.77 19.67 -10.25
N LYS A 115 -5.74 19.90 -11.07
CA LYS A 115 -5.74 19.64 -12.52
C LYS A 115 -4.43 18.98 -12.96
N PRO A 116 -4.42 18.32 -14.14
CA PRO A 116 -3.18 17.80 -14.72
C PRO A 116 -2.07 18.84 -14.77
N GLY A 117 -0.86 18.45 -14.36
CA GLY A 117 0.31 19.32 -14.25
C GLY A 117 0.56 19.92 -12.86
N ASP A 118 -0.43 19.93 -11.96
CA ASP A 118 -0.22 20.39 -10.58
C ASP A 118 0.76 19.46 -9.83
N VAL A 119 1.62 20.04 -8.99
CA VAL A 119 2.54 19.30 -8.10
C VAL A 119 1.83 19.03 -6.79
N VAL A 120 1.81 17.76 -6.38
CA VAL A 120 1.02 17.31 -5.24
C VAL A 120 1.76 16.28 -4.39
N THR A 121 1.32 16.16 -3.14
CA THR A 121 1.53 15.01 -2.25
C THR A 121 0.14 14.52 -1.78
N ALA A 122 0.09 13.44 -1.01
CA ALA A 122 -1.15 12.91 -0.44
C ALA A 122 -0.93 12.44 1.00
N GLU A 123 -2.01 12.41 1.77
CA GLU A 123 -2.03 11.77 3.08
C GLU A 123 -2.04 10.24 2.93
N GLU A 124 -1.31 9.54 3.80
CA GLU A 124 -1.34 8.07 3.88
C GLU A 124 -2.62 7.58 4.54
N MET A 125 -3.09 8.30 5.55
CA MET A 125 -4.28 7.96 6.31
C MET A 125 -5.54 8.24 5.48
N TRP A 126 -6.17 7.19 4.99
CA TRP A 126 -7.45 7.31 4.28
C TRP A 126 -8.63 7.27 5.26
N TRP A 127 -8.99 8.44 5.79
CA TRP A 127 -10.07 8.61 6.78
C TRP A 127 -11.49 8.65 6.16
N CYS A 128 -12.49 8.27 6.95
CA CYS A 128 -13.90 8.14 6.55
C CYS A 128 -14.61 9.50 6.35
N GLY A 129 -14.16 10.54 7.06
CA GLY A 129 -14.72 11.91 7.01
C GLY A 129 -16.10 12.07 7.65
N GLN A 130 -16.62 11.07 8.35
CA GLN A 130 -18.00 11.04 8.86
C GLN A 130 -18.15 10.34 10.22
N CYS A 131 -17.25 9.39 10.49
CA CYS A 131 -16.93 8.89 11.81
C CYS A 131 -15.87 9.81 12.45
#